data_AF-A0A967SEH0-F1
#
_entry.id   AF-A0A967SEH0-F1
#
_cell.length_a   1.000
_cell.length_b   1.000
_cell.length_c   1.000
_cell.angle_alpha   90.00
_cell.angle_beta   90.00
_cell.angle_gamma   90.00
#
_symmetry.space_group_name_H-M   'P 1'
#
loop_
_entity.id
_entity.type
_entity.pdbx_description
1 polymer ?
#
loop_
_entity_poly.entity_id
_entity_poly.type
_entity_poly.pdbx_seq_one_letter_code
_entity_poly.pdbx_strand_id
1 'polypeptide(L)'
;MRIRILVLVLLAALLARDTHAQEDPDREPPEILVTGRVVQRASGRAISGVRITLEGTDLERFSDEQGLFEFLRVRAGTYILVAEHIGYGTARDTLEVPDRGRLDLDIRLVARPIELEPVVASVRFAGGPRMRGFYERRRIGLGRFLTRADFEDRPLGYVTDALRLMPGVRIAPRVQGGMTTGQAVMLRGGCRPQVYLDGVLLIRGYSSIDELVQPMDIEGIEVYHGPEAPAAYSRGGGACGSVLIWTRSGGGEGRLPLWKGALLAGVFVALVALIAR
;
A
#
# COMPACT_ATOMS: atom_id res chain seq x y z
N MET A 1 85.01 -50.73 17.11
CA MET A 1 85.07 -49.37 17.69
C MET A 1 85.05 -48.38 16.52
N ARG A 2 83.99 -47.56 16.42
CA ARG A 2 83.88 -46.20 15.79
C ARG A 2 84.92 -45.85 14.70
N ILE A 3 84.64 -45.36 13.48
CA ILE A 3 83.65 -44.35 13.06
C ILE A 3 83.89 -44.05 11.54
N ARG A 4 82.79 -43.99 10.75
CA ARG A 4 82.47 -43.01 9.68
C ARG A 4 83.17 -42.96 8.28
N ILE A 5 82.29 -42.92 7.26
CA ILE A 5 82.18 -41.94 6.14
C ILE A 5 82.79 -42.29 4.74
N LEU A 6 82.08 -41.80 3.69
CA LEU A 6 82.38 -41.62 2.25
C LEU A 6 82.01 -42.80 1.31
N VAL A 7 80.88 -42.81 0.58
CA VAL A 7 80.45 -42.04 -0.64
C VAL A 7 81.03 -42.59 -1.95
N LEU A 8 80.15 -42.99 -2.88
CA LEU A 8 80.25 -43.08 -4.37
C LEU A 8 79.04 -43.91 -4.86
N VAL A 9 77.87 -43.36 -5.25
CA VAL A 9 77.48 -42.52 -6.41
C VAL A 9 77.77 -43.18 -7.77
N LEU A 10 76.71 -43.19 -8.61
CA LEU A 10 76.61 -43.51 -10.05
C LEU A 10 76.36 -44.98 -10.43
N LEU A 11 75.09 -45.33 -10.73
CA LEU A 11 74.65 -45.65 -12.10
C LEU A 11 73.12 -45.94 -12.16
N ALA A 12 72.29 -44.91 -12.06
CA ALA A 12 70.87 -45.02 -12.43
C ALA A 12 70.33 -43.64 -12.87
N ALA A 13 71.07 -43.00 -13.78
CA ALA A 13 70.67 -41.75 -14.42
C ALA A 13 70.34 -42.02 -15.88
N LEU A 14 69.20 -42.67 -16.15
CA LEU A 14 68.54 -42.67 -17.47
C LEU A 14 67.10 -43.16 -17.28
N LEU A 15 66.14 -42.32 -17.69
CA LEU A 15 64.68 -42.52 -17.75
C LEU A 15 63.79 -41.92 -16.65
N ALA A 16 64.25 -40.90 -15.90
CA ALA A 16 63.31 -39.90 -15.41
C ALA A 16 63.19 -38.82 -16.49
N ARG A 17 62.34 -39.04 -17.49
CA ARG A 17 61.83 -37.92 -18.28
C ARG A 17 60.97 -37.10 -17.31
N ASP A 18 61.53 -36.01 -16.79
CA ASP A 18 60.76 -34.95 -16.18
C ASP A 18 59.75 -34.50 -17.24
N THR A 19 58.55 -35.06 -17.14
CA THR A 19 57.42 -34.65 -17.95
C THR A 19 56.92 -33.38 -17.28
N HIS A 20 57.69 -32.31 -17.44
CA HIS A 20 57.14 -30.98 -17.26
C HIS A 20 56.06 -30.85 -18.33
N ALA A 21 54.82 -31.14 -17.93
CA ALA A 21 53.65 -30.75 -18.67
C ALA A 21 53.76 -29.23 -18.81
N GLN A 22 54.20 -28.80 -19.98
CA GLN A 22 54.26 -27.41 -20.36
C GLN A 22 52.81 -26.96 -20.46
N GLU A 23 52.30 -26.29 -19.41
CA GLU A 23 51.00 -25.62 -19.46
C GLU A 23 51.08 -24.60 -20.58
N ASP A 24 50.40 -24.91 -21.68
CA ASP A 24 50.23 -24.02 -22.82
C ASP A 24 49.48 -22.77 -22.34
N PRO A 25 50.14 -21.59 -22.30
CA PRO A 25 49.54 -20.37 -21.78
C PRO A 25 48.39 -19.85 -22.66
N ASP A 26 48.25 -20.39 -23.87
CA ASP A 26 47.17 -20.05 -24.81
C ASP A 26 46.02 -21.06 -24.77
N ARG A 27 46.07 -22.07 -23.87
CA ARG A 27 44.97 -23.04 -23.74
C ARG A 27 43.76 -22.35 -23.11
N GLU A 28 42.72 -22.19 -23.93
CA GLU A 28 41.43 -21.70 -23.45
C GLU A 28 40.95 -22.58 -22.28
N PRO A 29 40.60 -21.99 -21.13
CA PRO A 29 40.30 -22.76 -19.92
C PRO A 29 39.11 -23.69 -20.17
N PRO A 30 39.15 -24.91 -19.61
CA PRO A 30 38.12 -25.91 -19.84
C PRO A 30 36.74 -25.39 -19.43
N GLU A 31 35.77 -25.61 -20.31
CA GLU A 31 34.36 -25.34 -20.07
C GLU A 31 33.73 -26.49 -19.28
N ILE A 32 33.02 -26.15 -18.21
CA ILE A 32 32.47 -27.07 -17.21
C ILE A 32 30.95 -27.01 -17.23
N LEU A 33 30.32 -28.18 -17.14
CA LEU A 33 28.89 -28.31 -16.90
C LEU A 33 28.60 -28.07 -15.42
N VAL A 34 27.82 -27.02 -15.14
CA VAL A 34 27.31 -26.73 -13.80
C VAL A 34 25.82 -26.99 -13.79
N THR A 35 25.38 -28.01 -13.07
CA THR A 35 23.98 -28.40 -12.90
C THR A 35 23.52 -28.08 -11.48
N GLY A 36 22.22 -27.91 -11.28
CA GLY A 36 21.72 -27.73 -9.94
C GLY A 36 20.22 -27.72 -9.81
N ARG A 37 19.77 -27.66 -8.56
CA ARG A 37 18.36 -27.59 -8.19
C ARG A 37 18.11 -26.47 -7.21
N VAL A 38 17.00 -25.76 -7.40
CA VAL A 38 16.53 -24.71 -6.50
C VAL A 38 15.27 -25.16 -5.77
N VAL A 39 15.31 -25.09 -4.43
CA VAL A 39 14.21 -25.51 -3.56
C VAL A 39 13.90 -24.46 -2.48
N GLN A 40 12.67 -24.47 -1.99
CA GLN A 40 12.27 -23.69 -0.83
C GLN A 40 12.88 -24.30 0.43
N ARG A 41 13.63 -23.51 1.20
CA ARG A 41 14.34 -23.96 2.41
C ARG A 41 13.44 -24.65 3.44
N ALA A 42 12.22 -24.15 3.64
CA ALA A 42 11.31 -24.63 4.67
C ALA A 42 10.59 -25.95 4.30
N SER A 43 10.19 -26.11 3.04
CA SER A 43 9.33 -27.23 2.60
C SER A 43 10.05 -28.24 1.71
N GLY A 44 11.22 -27.90 1.18
CA GLY A 44 11.92 -28.68 0.15
C GLY A 44 11.25 -28.66 -1.22
N ARG A 45 10.16 -27.89 -1.42
CA ARG A 45 9.46 -27.80 -2.70
C ARG A 45 10.35 -27.14 -3.75
N ALA A 46 10.38 -27.69 -4.96
CA ALA A 46 11.04 -27.09 -6.12
C ALA A 46 10.51 -25.68 -6.39
N ILE A 47 11.42 -24.77 -6.78
CA ILE A 47 11.06 -23.40 -7.18
C ILE A 47 11.39 -23.24 -8.66
N SER A 48 10.36 -22.98 -9.44
CA SER A 48 10.46 -22.65 -10.87
C SER A 48 10.68 -21.16 -11.08
N GLY A 49 11.31 -20.78 -12.20
CA GLY A 49 11.48 -19.39 -12.61
C GLY A 49 12.48 -18.60 -11.76
N VAL A 50 13.35 -19.26 -11.01
CA VAL A 50 14.45 -18.61 -10.30
C VAL A 50 15.47 -18.18 -11.33
N ARG A 51 15.86 -16.90 -11.33
CA ARG A 51 16.97 -16.40 -12.14
C ARG A 51 18.28 -16.75 -11.44
N ILE A 52 19.14 -17.52 -12.10
CA ILE A 52 20.50 -17.86 -11.65
C ILE A 52 21.50 -17.16 -12.56
N THR A 53 22.41 -16.40 -11.98
CA THR A 53 23.46 -15.66 -12.68
C THR A 53 24.83 -15.91 -12.06
N LEU A 54 25.87 -15.87 -12.88
CA LEU A 54 27.26 -15.83 -12.43
C LEU A 54 27.80 -14.43 -12.66
N GLU A 55 27.98 -13.65 -11.59
CA GLU A 55 28.42 -12.25 -11.71
C GLU A 55 29.78 -12.13 -12.39
N GLY A 56 29.96 -11.08 -13.18
CA GLY A 56 31.16 -10.87 -14.01
C GLY A 56 31.13 -11.66 -15.32
N THR A 57 30.03 -12.35 -15.63
CA THR A 57 29.80 -13.02 -16.91
C THR A 57 28.40 -12.72 -17.44
N ASP A 58 28.13 -13.05 -18.71
CA ASP A 58 26.79 -12.98 -19.31
C ASP A 58 25.99 -14.28 -19.11
N LEU A 59 26.43 -15.17 -18.22
CA LEU A 59 25.77 -16.45 -17.97
C LEU A 59 24.54 -16.26 -17.07
N GLU A 60 23.35 -16.37 -17.66
CA GLU A 60 22.05 -16.38 -16.98
C GLU A 60 21.25 -17.63 -17.36
N ARG A 61 20.58 -18.24 -16.37
CA ARG A 61 19.63 -19.33 -16.57
C ARG A 61 18.42 -19.18 -15.66
N PHE A 62 17.32 -19.80 -16.05
CA PHE A 62 16.11 -19.92 -15.22
C PHE A 62 15.89 -21.37 -14.81
N SER A 63 15.44 -21.58 -13.58
CA SER A 63 15.03 -22.92 -13.13
C SER A 63 13.71 -23.36 -13.77
N ASP A 64 13.61 -24.64 -14.13
CA ASP A 64 12.40 -25.24 -14.72
C ASP A 64 11.31 -25.56 -13.68
N GLU A 65 10.23 -26.24 -14.08
CA GLU A 65 9.13 -26.63 -13.20
C GLU A 65 9.57 -27.57 -12.05
N GLN A 66 10.63 -28.35 -12.27
CA GLN A 66 11.23 -29.25 -11.27
C GLN A 66 12.32 -28.56 -10.44
N GLY A 67 12.54 -27.26 -10.70
CA GLY A 67 13.53 -26.41 -10.06
C GLY A 67 14.95 -26.64 -10.56
N LEU A 68 15.14 -27.35 -11.66
CA LEU A 68 16.45 -27.70 -12.21
C LEU A 68 16.99 -26.59 -13.11
N PHE A 69 18.31 -26.44 -13.14
CA PHE A 69 19.01 -25.56 -14.07
C PHE A 69 20.36 -26.16 -14.48
N GLU A 70 20.92 -25.68 -15.59
CA GLU A 70 22.23 -26.10 -16.08
C GLU A 70 22.96 -24.93 -16.77
N PHE A 71 24.27 -24.84 -16.61
CA PHE A 71 25.15 -24.01 -17.42
C PHE A 71 26.10 -24.94 -18.18
N LEU A 72 26.03 -24.93 -19.50
CA LEU A 72 26.75 -25.88 -20.34
C LEU A 72 28.25 -25.56 -20.48
N ARG A 73 28.62 -24.27 -20.35
CA ARG A 73 29.95 -23.76 -20.71
C ARG A 73 30.48 -22.75 -19.70
N VAL A 74 30.80 -23.21 -18.50
CA VAL A 74 31.36 -22.35 -17.44
C VAL A 74 32.86 -22.55 -17.37
N ARG A 75 33.65 -21.49 -17.58
CA ARG A 75 35.11 -21.59 -17.44
C ARG A 75 35.50 -21.84 -15.99
N ALA A 76 36.56 -22.60 -15.76
CA ALA A 76 37.13 -22.79 -14.43
C ALA A 76 37.47 -21.44 -13.75
N GLY A 77 37.23 -21.34 -12.44
CA GLY A 77 37.47 -20.11 -11.69
C GLY A 77 36.48 -19.88 -10.56
N THR A 78 36.62 -18.75 -9.87
CA THR A 78 35.74 -18.36 -8.77
C THR A 78 34.72 -17.33 -9.27
N TYR A 79 33.44 -17.60 -9.03
CA TYR A 79 32.33 -16.73 -9.39
C TYR A 79 31.51 -16.38 -8.16
N ILE A 80 30.74 -15.30 -8.27
CA ILE A 80 29.64 -15.07 -7.35
C ILE A 80 28.37 -15.56 -8.05
N LEU A 81 27.74 -16.59 -7.48
CA LEU A 81 26.46 -17.08 -7.92
C LEU A 81 25.35 -16.29 -7.23
N VAL A 82 24.43 -15.74 -8.02
CA VAL A 82 23.25 -15.05 -7.52
C VAL A 82 22.01 -15.76 -8.03
N ALA A 83 21.19 -16.25 -7.10
CA ALA A 83 19.89 -16.84 -7.36
C ALA A 83 18.79 -15.93 -6.82
N GLU A 84 17.98 -15.39 -7.71
CA GLU A 84 16.96 -14.39 -7.40
C GLU A 84 15.57 -14.86 -7.85
N HIS A 85 14.58 -14.68 -6.97
CA HIS A 85 13.18 -14.91 -7.32
C HIS A 85 12.26 -13.97 -6.53
N ILE A 86 11.27 -13.38 -7.21
CA ILE A 86 10.37 -12.36 -6.64
C ILE A 86 9.69 -12.78 -5.32
N GLY A 87 9.23 -14.03 -5.21
CA GLY A 87 8.61 -14.58 -3.99
C GLY A 87 9.55 -15.28 -2.98
N TYR A 88 10.86 -15.37 -3.25
CA TYR A 88 11.81 -16.12 -2.41
C TYR A 88 13.13 -15.36 -2.13
N GLY A 89 13.19 -14.08 -2.50
CA GLY A 89 14.35 -13.24 -2.26
C GLY A 89 15.56 -13.62 -3.11
N THR A 90 16.73 -13.20 -2.63
CA THR A 90 18.02 -13.36 -3.33
C THR A 90 18.97 -14.16 -2.43
N ALA A 91 19.56 -15.21 -2.98
CA ALA A 91 20.72 -15.88 -2.39
C ALA A 91 21.96 -15.53 -3.21
N ARG A 92 23.06 -15.23 -2.52
CA ARG A 92 24.35 -14.88 -3.10
C ARG A 92 25.40 -15.74 -2.42
N ASP A 93 26.18 -16.46 -3.20
CA ASP A 93 27.21 -17.36 -2.68
C ASP A 93 28.45 -17.37 -3.58
N THR A 94 29.59 -17.75 -3.01
CA THR A 94 30.83 -17.93 -3.78
C THR A 94 30.84 -19.33 -4.37
N LEU A 95 31.02 -19.41 -5.68
CA LEU A 95 31.06 -20.64 -6.45
C LEU A 95 32.48 -20.86 -6.98
N GLU A 96 33.14 -21.92 -6.53
CA GLU A 96 34.40 -22.38 -7.11
C GLU A 96 34.12 -23.44 -8.18
N VAL A 97 34.37 -23.09 -9.45
CA VAL A 97 34.21 -23.98 -10.59
C VAL A 97 35.56 -24.66 -10.84
N PRO A 98 35.64 -26.01 -10.74
CA PRO A 98 36.89 -26.74 -10.92
C PRO A 98 37.38 -26.67 -12.37
N ASP A 99 38.61 -27.06 -12.61
CA ASP A 99 39.22 -27.16 -13.95
C ASP A 99 38.83 -28.43 -14.72
N ARG A 100 38.04 -29.33 -14.12
CA ARG A 100 37.55 -30.56 -14.74
C ARG A 100 36.34 -31.12 -14.04
N GLY A 101 35.52 -31.87 -14.78
CA GLY A 101 34.37 -32.61 -14.27
C GLY A 101 33.05 -31.86 -14.44
N ARG A 102 32.11 -32.15 -13.54
CA ARG A 102 30.82 -31.44 -13.42
C ARG A 102 30.66 -30.92 -11.99
N LEU A 103 29.91 -29.85 -11.84
CA LEU A 103 29.55 -29.31 -10.53
C LEU A 103 28.04 -29.37 -10.33
N ASP A 104 27.59 -29.99 -9.23
CA ASP A 104 26.18 -30.13 -8.87
C ASP A 104 25.85 -29.23 -7.66
N LEU A 105 24.83 -28.36 -7.79
CA LEU A 105 24.47 -27.35 -6.80
C LEU A 105 23.07 -27.59 -6.20
N ASP A 106 22.92 -27.35 -4.89
CA ASP A 106 21.64 -27.31 -4.18
C ASP A 106 21.43 -25.91 -3.59
N ILE A 107 20.55 -25.14 -4.21
CA ILE A 107 20.26 -23.75 -3.83
C ILE A 107 18.96 -23.72 -3.02
N ARG A 108 19.03 -23.16 -1.80
CA ARG A 108 17.89 -23.10 -0.88
C ARG A 108 17.46 -21.68 -0.58
N LEU A 109 16.38 -21.24 -1.23
CA LEU A 109 15.81 -19.91 -1.05
C LEU A 109 14.79 -19.87 0.10
N VAL A 110 14.72 -18.74 0.79
CA VAL A 110 13.75 -18.51 1.87
C VAL A 110 12.60 -17.71 1.31
N ALA A 111 11.36 -18.16 1.49
CA ALA A 111 10.20 -17.39 1.07
C ALA A 111 10.27 -15.99 1.68
N ARG A 112 10.35 -14.97 0.81
CA ARG A 112 10.11 -13.59 1.21
C ARG A 112 8.65 -13.34 0.86
N PRO A 113 7.76 -13.18 1.86
CA PRO A 113 6.47 -12.57 1.60
C PRO A 113 6.78 -11.28 0.85
N ILE A 114 6.23 -11.12 -0.35
CA ILE A 114 6.27 -9.84 -1.02
C ILE A 114 5.46 -8.92 -0.13
N GLU A 115 6.13 -8.12 0.69
CA GLU A 115 5.55 -6.92 1.27
C GLU A 115 5.35 -5.99 0.09
N LEU A 116 4.23 -6.17 -0.61
CA LEU A 116 3.74 -5.15 -1.50
C LEU A 116 3.58 -3.91 -0.63
N GLU A 117 4.26 -2.82 -0.99
CA GLU A 117 3.81 -1.51 -0.57
C GLU A 117 2.31 -1.50 -0.83
N PRO A 118 1.47 -1.26 0.20
CA PRO A 118 0.05 -1.32 0.00
C PRO A 118 -0.25 -0.43 -1.20
N VAL A 119 -0.82 -1.02 -2.25
CA VAL A 119 -1.62 -0.24 -3.17
C VAL A 119 -2.75 0.25 -2.28
N VAL A 120 -2.52 1.38 -1.63
CA VAL A 120 -3.58 2.25 -1.24
C VAL A 120 -4.19 2.58 -2.59
N ALA A 121 -5.23 1.84 -2.95
CA ALA A 121 -6.27 2.41 -3.76
C ALA A 121 -6.67 3.64 -2.96
N SER A 122 -5.99 4.76 -3.24
CA SER A 122 -6.54 6.06 -2.96
C SER A 122 -7.70 6.11 -3.93
N VAL A 123 -8.81 5.50 -3.51
CA VAL A 123 -10.10 6.02 -3.88
C VAL A 123 -10.00 7.44 -3.34
N ARG A 124 -9.57 8.36 -4.20
CA ARG A 124 -9.82 9.78 -4.01
C ARG A 124 -11.33 9.85 -4.07
N PHE A 125 -11.97 9.59 -2.94
CA PHE A 125 -13.36 9.93 -2.75
C PHE A 125 -13.43 11.41 -3.09
N ALA A 126 -14.25 11.80 -4.07
CA ALA A 126 -14.50 13.21 -4.28
C ALA A 126 -14.96 13.77 -2.92
N GLY A 127 -14.26 14.79 -2.41
CA GLY A 127 -14.45 15.31 -1.05
C GLY A 127 -13.54 14.78 0.07
N GLY A 128 -12.55 13.93 -0.23
CA GLY A 128 -11.52 13.51 0.74
C GLY A 128 -11.93 12.38 1.71
N PRO A 129 -11.10 12.06 2.73
CA PRO A 129 -11.27 10.90 3.60
C PRO A 129 -12.62 10.82 4.34
N ARG A 130 -13.18 11.98 4.65
CA ARG A 130 -14.49 12.15 5.30
C ARG A 130 -15.65 11.56 4.48
N MET A 131 -15.54 11.61 3.16
CA MET A 131 -16.54 11.06 2.24
C MET A 131 -16.49 9.54 2.10
N ARG A 132 -15.49 8.86 2.67
CA ARG A 132 -15.37 7.39 2.60
C ARG A 132 -16.66 6.69 3.02
N GLY A 133 -17.19 7.06 4.20
CA GLY A 133 -18.41 6.46 4.72
C GLY A 133 -19.64 6.75 3.85
N PHE A 134 -19.72 7.94 3.23
CA PHE A 134 -20.78 8.27 2.28
C PHE A 134 -20.75 7.31 1.08
N TYR A 135 -19.58 7.12 0.45
CA TYR A 135 -19.46 6.28 -0.73
C TYR A 135 -19.65 4.79 -0.41
N GLU A 136 -19.22 4.33 0.78
CA GLU A 136 -19.50 2.98 1.26
C GLU A 136 -21.01 2.75 1.41
N ARG A 137 -21.73 3.65 2.07
CA ARG A 137 -23.19 3.53 2.24
C ARG A 137 -23.95 3.65 0.92
N ARG A 138 -23.49 4.51 0.01
CA ARG A 138 -24.06 4.62 -1.34
C ARG A 138 -23.92 3.32 -2.14
N ARG A 139 -22.81 2.59 -1.99
CA ARG A 139 -22.61 1.27 -2.63
C ARG A 139 -23.54 0.20 -2.05
N ILE A 140 -23.83 0.26 -0.76
CA ILE A 140 -24.80 -0.64 -0.11
C ILE A 140 -26.22 -0.38 -0.64
N GLY A 141 -26.53 0.88 -1.00
CA GLY A 141 -27.78 1.23 -1.69
C GLY A 141 -29.00 1.37 -0.78
N LEU A 142 -28.79 1.36 0.54
CA LEU A 142 -29.84 1.71 1.50
C LEU A 142 -29.92 3.25 1.57
N GLY A 143 -31.10 3.81 1.31
CA GLY A 143 -31.34 5.26 1.27
C GLY A 143 -31.23 5.89 -0.14
N ARG A 144 -31.29 7.23 -0.17
CA ARG A 144 -31.20 8.04 -1.40
C ARG A 144 -30.01 8.99 -1.33
N PHE A 145 -29.27 9.09 -2.43
CA PHE A 145 -28.00 9.78 -2.47
C PHE A 145 -28.00 10.86 -3.56
N LEU A 146 -27.37 11.99 -3.27
CA LEU A 146 -26.92 12.99 -4.23
C LEU A 146 -25.41 13.17 -4.04
N THR A 147 -24.70 13.31 -5.14
CA THR A 147 -23.25 13.53 -5.23
C THR A 147 -22.96 14.92 -5.77
N ARG A 148 -21.71 15.38 -5.68
CA ARG A 148 -21.25 16.62 -6.29
C ARG A 148 -21.64 16.74 -7.77
N ALA A 149 -21.54 15.64 -8.53
CA ALA A 149 -21.93 15.61 -9.94
C ALA A 149 -23.41 15.95 -10.15
N ASP A 150 -24.31 15.49 -9.25
CA ASP A 150 -25.74 15.80 -9.35
C ASP A 150 -26.04 17.31 -9.21
N PHE A 151 -25.20 18.04 -8.46
CA PHE A 151 -25.29 19.50 -8.31
C PHE A 151 -24.52 20.28 -9.38
N GLU A 152 -23.58 19.65 -10.09
CA GLU A 152 -22.87 20.25 -11.23
C GLU A 152 -23.72 20.14 -12.50
N ASP A 153 -24.38 19.01 -12.70
CA ASP A 153 -25.26 18.77 -13.86
C ASP A 153 -26.54 19.61 -13.80
N ARG A 154 -26.94 20.04 -12.60
CA ARG A 154 -28.15 20.84 -12.36
C ARG A 154 -27.81 22.03 -11.48
N PRO A 155 -27.62 23.24 -12.06
CA PRO A 155 -27.39 24.44 -11.26
C PRO A 155 -28.68 24.81 -10.52
N LEU A 156 -28.82 24.28 -9.30
CA LEU A 156 -29.90 24.60 -8.39
C LEU A 156 -29.49 25.80 -7.53
N GLY A 157 -30.42 26.75 -7.36
CA GLY A 157 -30.19 27.93 -6.50
C GLY A 157 -30.25 27.61 -5.01
N TYR A 158 -30.96 26.52 -4.65
CA TYR A 158 -31.20 26.12 -3.26
C TYR A 158 -30.99 24.62 -3.07
N VAL A 159 -30.52 24.24 -1.88
CA VAL A 159 -30.33 22.83 -1.50
C VAL A 159 -31.68 22.14 -1.34
N THR A 160 -32.68 22.87 -0.83
CA THR A 160 -34.04 22.35 -0.71
C THR A 160 -34.67 21.96 -2.05
N ASP A 161 -34.29 22.61 -3.16
CA ASP A 161 -34.74 22.20 -4.49
C ASP A 161 -34.17 20.86 -4.92
N ALA A 162 -32.92 20.56 -4.56
CA ALA A 162 -32.31 19.26 -4.82
C ALA A 162 -33.04 18.16 -4.01
N LEU A 163 -33.35 18.46 -2.75
CA LEU A 163 -34.09 17.57 -1.87
C LEU A 163 -35.52 17.29 -2.37
N ARG A 164 -36.19 18.25 -3.02
CA ARG A 164 -37.53 18.02 -3.64
C ARG A 164 -37.53 16.94 -4.71
N LEU A 165 -36.38 16.73 -5.38
CA LEU A 165 -36.23 15.73 -6.44
C LEU A 165 -35.97 14.31 -5.89
N MET A 166 -35.75 14.18 -4.58
CA MET A 166 -35.52 12.90 -3.92
C MET A 166 -36.86 12.23 -3.57
N PRO A 167 -37.09 10.97 -3.99
CA PRO A 167 -38.31 10.25 -3.67
C PRO A 167 -38.55 10.17 -2.17
N GLY A 168 -39.78 10.43 -1.74
CA GLY A 168 -40.17 10.37 -0.34
C GLY A 168 -39.79 11.62 0.47
N VAL A 169 -39.16 12.63 -0.13
CA VAL A 169 -38.82 13.91 0.50
C VAL A 169 -39.80 15.00 0.08
N ARG A 170 -40.24 15.79 1.05
CA ARG A 170 -41.09 16.97 0.85
C ARG A 170 -40.55 18.13 1.66
N ILE A 171 -40.49 19.31 1.05
CA ILE A 171 -40.15 20.55 1.76
C ILE A 171 -41.44 21.27 2.12
N ALA A 172 -41.67 21.48 3.42
CA ALA A 172 -42.86 22.11 3.96
C ALA A 172 -42.52 23.48 4.57
N PRO A 173 -43.40 24.49 4.48
CA PRO A 173 -43.21 25.73 5.21
C PRO A 173 -43.23 25.46 6.71
N ARG A 174 -42.32 26.09 7.44
CA ARG A 174 -42.34 26.15 8.90
C ARG A 174 -43.16 27.37 9.29
N VAL A 175 -44.21 27.16 10.09
CA VAL A 175 -45.10 28.23 10.54
C VAL A 175 -44.98 28.39 12.04
N GLN A 176 -44.77 29.62 12.51
CA GLN A 176 -44.76 29.97 13.92
C GLN A 176 -45.52 31.28 14.12
N GLY A 177 -46.53 31.28 14.98
CA GLY A 177 -47.39 32.45 15.20
C GLY A 177 -48.17 32.90 13.96
N GLY A 178 -48.52 31.98 13.06
CA GLY A 178 -49.23 32.29 11.81
C GLY A 178 -48.35 32.82 10.67
N MET A 179 -47.07 33.08 10.92
CA MET A 179 -46.11 33.53 9.91
C MET A 179 -45.21 32.38 9.46
N THR A 180 -44.88 32.33 8.18
CA THR A 180 -43.86 31.41 7.67
C THR A 180 -42.48 31.87 8.12
N THR A 181 -41.82 31.05 8.92
CA THR A 181 -40.50 31.36 9.50
C THR A 181 -39.37 30.60 8.84
N GLY A 182 -39.65 29.73 7.86
CA GLY A 182 -38.63 28.99 7.11
C GLY A 182 -39.19 27.74 6.42
N GLN A 183 -38.33 26.76 6.20
CA GLN A 183 -38.66 25.51 5.53
C GLN A 183 -38.13 24.30 6.31
N ALA A 184 -38.92 23.23 6.36
CA ALA A 184 -38.56 21.98 7.00
C ALA A 184 -38.59 20.84 5.98
N VAL A 185 -37.58 19.96 6.07
CA VAL A 185 -37.61 18.68 5.38
C VAL A 185 -38.60 17.77 6.10
N MET A 186 -39.45 17.13 5.32
CA MET A 186 -40.44 16.15 5.76
C MET A 186 -40.27 14.89 4.92
N LEU A 187 -40.28 13.74 5.58
CA LEU A 187 -40.32 12.43 4.93
C LEU A 187 -41.76 11.94 4.83
N ARG A 188 -41.92 10.74 4.26
CA ARG A 188 -43.20 10.03 4.14
C ARG A 188 -44.01 10.06 5.45
N GLY A 189 -45.33 10.21 5.32
CA GLY A 189 -46.23 10.33 6.46
C GLY A 189 -46.15 11.67 7.21
N GLY A 190 -45.51 12.70 6.62
CA GLY A 190 -45.38 14.00 7.28
C GLY A 190 -44.43 13.96 8.48
N CYS A 191 -43.45 13.06 8.42
CA CYS A 191 -42.53 12.80 9.50
C CYS A 191 -41.29 13.70 9.37
N ARG A 192 -40.80 14.27 10.47
CA ARG A 192 -39.62 15.17 10.44
C ARG A 192 -38.33 14.41 10.76
N PRO A 193 -37.38 14.28 9.82
CA PRO A 193 -36.13 13.58 10.05
C PRO A 193 -35.16 14.39 10.89
N GLN A 194 -34.14 13.70 11.40
CA GLN A 194 -32.96 14.38 11.94
C GLN A 194 -32.08 14.87 10.79
N VAL A 195 -31.54 16.08 10.91
CA VAL A 195 -30.64 16.64 9.90
C VAL A 195 -29.25 16.76 10.49
N TYR A 196 -28.27 16.21 9.80
CA TYR A 196 -26.87 16.28 10.13
C TYR A 196 -26.16 17.12 9.08
N LEU A 197 -25.37 18.08 9.52
CA LEU A 197 -24.41 18.78 8.66
C LEU A 197 -23.03 18.33 9.09
N ASP A 198 -22.31 17.72 8.17
CA ASP A 198 -20.98 17.23 8.43
C ASP A 198 -20.91 16.34 9.70
N GLY A 199 -21.85 15.41 9.81
CA GLY A 199 -21.91 14.45 10.93
C GLY A 199 -22.33 15.07 12.27
N VAL A 200 -22.49 16.39 12.34
CA VAL A 200 -23.00 17.11 13.51
C VAL A 200 -24.52 17.17 13.43
N LEU A 201 -25.19 16.68 14.48
CA LEU A 201 -26.65 16.78 14.57
C LEU A 201 -27.08 18.24 14.73
N LEU A 202 -27.92 18.72 13.82
CA LEU A 202 -28.52 20.04 13.90
C LEU A 202 -29.74 19.99 14.82
N ILE A 203 -29.51 20.17 16.11
CA ILE A 203 -30.57 20.28 17.12
C ILE A 203 -31.19 21.68 16.98
N ARG A 204 -32.50 21.73 16.64
CA ARG A 204 -33.37 22.93 16.57
C ARG A 204 -32.63 24.27 16.70
N GLY A 205 -32.13 24.80 15.59
CA GLY A 205 -31.47 26.12 15.56
C GLY A 205 -31.45 26.77 14.18
N TYR A 206 -32.04 26.10 13.17
CA TYR A 206 -32.13 26.60 11.81
C TYR A 206 -33.58 26.71 11.37
N SER A 207 -33.82 27.66 10.48
CA SER A 207 -35.13 27.92 9.90
C SER A 207 -35.28 27.29 8.53
N SER A 208 -34.19 27.17 7.75
CA SER A 208 -34.09 26.34 6.54
C SER A 208 -32.70 25.68 6.42
N ILE A 209 -32.59 24.61 5.62
CA ILE A 209 -31.27 24.07 5.23
C ILE A 209 -30.50 25.08 4.38
N ASP A 210 -31.20 25.87 3.56
CA ASP A 210 -30.57 26.83 2.65
C ASP A 210 -29.88 28.00 3.37
N GLU A 211 -30.19 28.21 4.65
CA GLU A 211 -29.49 29.20 5.50
C GLU A 211 -28.15 28.67 6.01
N LEU A 212 -27.95 27.35 6.00
CA LEU A 212 -26.79 26.70 6.58
C LEU A 212 -25.70 26.42 5.57
N VAL A 213 -26.09 26.10 4.34
CA VAL A 213 -25.18 25.63 3.30
C VAL A 213 -25.72 25.93 1.92
N GLN A 214 -24.84 26.37 1.03
CA GLN A 214 -25.18 26.66 -0.37
C GLN A 214 -24.94 25.43 -1.26
N PRO A 215 -25.64 25.29 -2.39
CA PRO A 215 -25.43 24.17 -3.32
C PRO A 215 -23.98 24.00 -3.80
N MET A 216 -23.22 25.09 -3.92
CA MET A 216 -21.81 25.06 -4.33
C MET A 216 -20.88 24.43 -3.28
N ASP A 217 -21.29 24.44 -2.01
CA ASP A 217 -20.50 23.90 -0.89
C ASP A 217 -20.82 22.43 -0.60
N ILE A 218 -21.85 21.87 -1.24
CA ILE A 218 -22.26 20.48 -1.06
C ILE A 218 -21.32 19.55 -1.82
N GLU A 219 -20.87 18.50 -1.15
CA GLU A 219 -20.16 17.38 -1.77
C GLU A 219 -21.05 16.14 -1.91
N GLY A 220 -22.00 15.96 -0.98
CA GLY A 220 -23.01 14.92 -1.09
C GLY A 220 -24.12 15.04 -0.06
N ILE A 221 -25.26 14.42 -0.36
CA ILE A 221 -26.42 14.32 0.54
C ILE A 221 -26.89 12.87 0.59
N GLU A 222 -27.23 12.40 1.79
CA GLU A 222 -27.86 11.10 2.04
C GLU A 222 -29.20 11.31 2.73
N VAL A 223 -30.24 10.62 2.27
CA VAL A 223 -31.55 10.63 2.91
C VAL A 223 -31.97 9.20 3.21
N TYR A 224 -32.35 8.95 4.46
CA TYR A 224 -32.77 7.66 4.97
C TYR A 224 -34.17 7.75 5.57
N HIS A 225 -35.00 6.76 5.32
CA HIS A 225 -36.32 6.64 5.94
C HIS A 225 -36.29 5.65 7.11
N GLY A 226 -36.75 6.09 8.29
CA GLY A 226 -36.87 5.27 9.49
C GLY A 226 -35.66 4.37 9.76
N PRO A 227 -35.82 3.03 9.72
CA PRO A 227 -34.75 2.09 10.07
C PRO A 227 -33.64 1.96 9.03
N GLU A 228 -33.79 2.55 7.83
CA GLU A 228 -32.72 2.58 6.82
C GLU A 228 -31.50 3.38 7.31
N ALA A 229 -31.71 4.29 8.27
CA ALA A 229 -30.67 5.16 8.78
C ALA A 229 -29.56 4.36 9.49
N PRO A 230 -28.27 4.61 9.20
CA PRO A 230 -27.18 3.96 9.89
C PRO A 230 -27.23 4.23 11.40
N ALA A 231 -26.87 3.25 12.22
CA ALA A 231 -27.01 3.33 13.68
C ALA A 231 -26.42 4.60 14.32
N ALA A 232 -25.32 5.14 13.77
CA ALA A 232 -24.69 6.38 14.21
C ALA A 232 -25.60 7.62 14.04
N TYR A 233 -26.50 7.61 13.06
CA TYR A 233 -27.39 8.70 12.68
C TYR A 233 -28.87 8.43 13.02
N SER A 234 -29.11 7.45 13.89
CA SER A 234 -30.44 7.02 14.33
C SER A 234 -30.74 7.36 15.80
N ARG A 235 -29.79 7.95 16.53
CA ARG A 235 -29.92 8.29 17.96
C ARG A 235 -30.87 9.48 18.17
N GLY A 236 -31.64 9.50 19.27
CA GLY A 236 -32.39 10.69 19.72
C GLY A 236 -33.83 10.85 19.22
N GLY A 237 -34.52 9.77 18.86
CA GLY A 237 -35.89 9.79 18.32
C GLY A 237 -35.99 9.54 16.81
N GLY A 238 -34.95 8.91 16.24
CA GLY A 238 -34.76 8.61 14.82
C GLY A 238 -35.74 7.60 14.18
N ALA A 239 -36.95 7.43 14.72
CA ALA A 239 -38.00 6.62 14.08
C ALA A 239 -38.37 7.14 12.68
N CYS A 240 -38.10 8.42 12.43
CA CYS A 240 -38.42 9.08 11.16
C CYS A 240 -37.39 8.83 10.05
N GLY A 241 -36.13 8.58 10.42
CA GLY A 241 -34.99 8.61 9.52
C GLY A 241 -34.14 9.88 9.64
N SER A 242 -33.20 10.05 8.71
CA SER A 242 -32.16 11.08 8.77
C SER A 242 -31.79 11.64 7.40
N VAL A 243 -31.36 12.91 7.40
CA VAL A 243 -30.79 13.62 6.25
C VAL A 243 -29.37 13.99 6.64
N LEU A 244 -28.37 13.51 5.89
CA LEU A 244 -26.97 13.77 6.13
C LEU A 244 -26.45 14.64 5.00
N ILE A 245 -25.84 15.77 5.33
CA ILE A 245 -25.30 16.73 4.39
C ILE A 245 -23.80 16.80 4.60
N TRP A 246 -23.03 16.64 3.53
CA TRP A 246 -21.57 16.69 3.55
C TRP A 246 -21.09 17.88 2.75
N THR A 247 -20.26 18.73 3.37
CA THR A 247 -19.68 19.89 2.69
C THR A 247 -18.30 19.58 2.11
N ARG A 248 -17.88 20.37 1.12
CA ARG A 248 -16.58 20.28 0.44
C ARG A 248 -15.40 20.55 1.36
N SER A 249 -15.54 21.53 2.25
CA SER A 249 -14.47 21.99 3.13
C SER A 249 -14.47 21.33 4.50
N GLY A 250 -15.57 20.67 4.89
CA GLY A 250 -15.80 20.22 6.26
C GLY A 250 -15.96 21.39 7.22
N GLY A 251 -17.02 21.41 8.02
CA GLY A 251 -17.10 22.29 9.19
C GLY A 251 -15.81 22.21 10.02
N GLY A 252 -15.21 23.36 10.30
CA GLY A 252 -13.78 23.51 10.55
C GLY A 252 -13.22 22.75 11.75
N GLU A 253 -12.21 21.94 11.49
CA GLU A 253 -11.15 21.71 12.45
C GLU A 253 -10.31 23.00 12.49
N GLY A 254 -10.32 23.68 13.64
CA GLY A 254 -9.80 25.02 13.80
C GLY A 254 -8.38 25.19 13.27
N ARG A 255 -8.25 25.77 12.07
CA ARG A 255 -7.10 26.62 11.74
C ARG A 255 -7.20 27.83 12.67
N LEU A 256 -6.68 27.68 13.89
CA LEU A 256 -6.31 28.83 14.69
C LEU A 256 -5.43 29.71 13.78
N PRO A 257 -5.78 31.00 13.61
CA PRO A 257 -4.99 31.86 12.76
C PRO A 257 -3.58 31.97 13.37
N LEU A 258 -2.56 31.81 12.52
CA LEU A 258 -1.15 31.63 12.91
C LEU A 258 -0.63 32.66 13.93
N TRP A 259 -1.24 33.86 13.99
CA TRP A 259 -0.87 34.90 14.95
C TRP A 259 -1.25 34.59 16.42
N LYS A 260 -2.20 33.70 16.70
CA LYS A 260 -2.51 33.29 18.09
C LYS A 260 -1.51 32.28 18.66
N GLY A 261 -0.79 31.54 17.82
CA GLY A 261 0.32 30.67 18.25
C GLY A 261 1.56 31.45 18.71
N ALA A 262 1.77 32.65 18.15
CA ALA A 262 2.87 33.53 18.54
C ALA A 262 2.68 34.13 19.94
N LEU A 263 1.43 34.40 20.36
CA LEU A 263 1.14 34.92 21.70
C LEU A 263 1.36 33.88 22.81
N LEU A 264 1.09 32.61 22.55
CA LEU A 264 1.34 31.55 23.53
C LEU A 264 2.83 31.17 23.65
N ALA A 265 3.58 31.23 22.55
CA ALA A 265 5.04 31.05 22.58
C ALA A 265 5.76 32.21 23.30
N GLY A 266 5.30 33.45 23.10
CA GLY A 266 5.88 34.63 23.76
C GLY A 266 5.68 34.64 25.28
N VAL A 267 4.52 34.21 25.78
CA VAL A 267 4.25 34.14 27.23
C VAL A 267 5.06 33.02 27.90
N PHE A 268 5.31 31.89 27.23
CA PHE A 268 6.10 30.80 27.79
C PHE A 268 7.59 31.16 27.93
N VAL A 269 8.16 31.87 26.95
CA VAL A 269 9.55 32.36 27.02
C VAL A 269 9.71 33.42 28.12
N ALA A 270 8.73 34.31 28.30
CA ALA A 270 8.76 35.31 29.38
C ALA A 270 8.62 34.69 30.78
N LEU A 271 7.82 33.63 30.95
CA LEU A 271 7.62 32.98 32.24
C LEU A 271 8.84 32.15 32.68
N VAL A 272 9.51 31.47 31.73
CA VAL A 272 10.75 30.73 32.01
C VAL A 272 11.91 31.67 32.37
N ALA A 273 11.98 32.85 31.75
CA ALA A 273 13.00 33.85 32.09
C ALA A 273 12.77 34.50 33.47
N LEU A 274 11.54 34.53 33.99
CA LEU A 274 11.22 35.11 35.30
C LEU A 274 11.47 34.14 36.47
N ILE A 275 11.46 32.82 36.20
CA ILE A 275 11.71 31.78 37.23
C ILE A 275 13.22 31.46 37.34
N ALA A 276 14.02 31.83 36.34
CA ALA A 276 15.46 31.59 36.29
C ALA A 276 16.32 32.75 36.86
N ARG A 277 15.76 33.62 37.71
CA ARG A 277 16.47 34.76 38.30
C ARG A 277 16.35 34.79 39.82
#